data_AF-A0A0R0B4H9-F1
#
_entry.id   AF-A0A0R0B4H9-F1
#
_cell.length_a   1.000
_cell.length_b   1.000
_cell.length_c   1.000
_cell.angle_alpha   90.00
_cell.angle_beta   90.00
_cell.angle_gamma   90.00
#
_symmetry.space_group_name_H-M   'P 1'
#
loop_
_entity.id
_entity.type
_entity.pdbx_description
1 polymer ?
#
loop_
_entity_poly.entity_id
_entity_poly.type
_entity_poly.pdbx_seq_one_letter_code
_entity_poly.pdbx_strand_id
1 'polypeptide(L)'
;MKARQAAFGALLLTAGAASAAPVHDHRCLSGGRDDRIHLEWRWLAGGGADVRYAGQRDRLRLRQVSMETTVLAEDRPYQFDSVWEERIDGRLNGRYLLSTQGALVLELSYERARDGRRTSFHDDVEAWQEDGCHWPGTP
;
A
#
# COMPACT_ATOMS: atom_id res chain seq x y z
N MET A 1 -9.08 -48.04 -49.10
CA MET A 1 -8.51 -48.27 -47.74
C MET A 1 -7.06 -47.75 -47.77
N LYS A 2 -6.54 -46.82 -46.97
CA LYS A 2 -6.87 -46.28 -45.65
C LYS A 2 -6.46 -44.79 -45.62
N ALA A 3 -7.31 -43.91 -45.09
CA ALA A 3 -6.91 -42.54 -44.78
C ALA A 3 -6.22 -42.52 -43.40
N ARG A 4 -5.02 -41.92 -43.31
CA ARG A 4 -4.35 -41.67 -42.04
C ARG A 4 -4.70 -40.24 -41.60
N GLN A 5 -5.54 -40.12 -40.58
CA GLN A 5 -5.77 -38.85 -39.91
C GLN A 5 -4.61 -38.57 -38.95
N ALA A 6 -3.90 -37.47 -39.18
CA ALA A 6 -2.96 -36.92 -38.21
C ALA A 6 -3.76 -36.08 -37.20
N ALA A 7 -3.75 -36.47 -35.94
CA ALA A 7 -4.33 -35.68 -34.87
C ALA A 7 -3.35 -34.56 -34.47
N PHE A 8 -3.71 -33.31 -34.78
CA PHE A 8 -3.06 -32.13 -34.21
C PHE A 8 -3.62 -31.89 -32.81
N GLY A 9 -2.82 -32.18 -31.78
CA GLY A 9 -3.14 -31.82 -30.40
C GLY A 9 -2.87 -30.32 -30.18
N ALA A 10 -3.92 -29.54 -29.92
CA ALA A 10 -3.79 -28.15 -29.51
C ALA A 10 -3.44 -28.08 -28.02
N LEU A 11 -2.22 -27.66 -27.70
CA LEU A 11 -1.77 -27.39 -26.34
C LEU A 11 -2.27 -25.99 -25.93
N LEU A 12 -3.29 -25.92 -25.07
CA LEU A 12 -3.77 -24.67 -24.48
C LEU A 12 -2.79 -24.23 -23.37
N LEU A 13 -1.95 -23.25 -23.67
CA LEU A 13 -1.12 -22.54 -22.69
C LEU A 13 -2.01 -21.57 -21.91
N THR A 14 -2.40 -21.93 -20.70
CA THR A 14 -3.03 -20.99 -19.76
C THR A 14 -1.98 -20.01 -19.25
N ALA A 15 -1.92 -18.82 -19.84
CA ALA A 15 -1.18 -17.71 -19.27
C ALA A 15 -1.85 -17.33 -17.93
N GLY A 16 -1.16 -17.59 -16.81
CA GLY A 16 -1.64 -17.17 -15.50
C GLY A 16 -1.67 -15.65 -15.43
N ALA A 17 -2.86 -15.06 -15.41
CA ALA A 17 -3.02 -13.66 -15.07
C ALA A 17 -2.62 -13.50 -13.60
N ALA A 18 -1.56 -12.72 -13.33
CA ALA A 18 -1.25 -12.29 -11.97
C ALA A 18 -2.38 -11.37 -11.50
N SER A 19 -3.36 -11.92 -10.78
CA SER A 19 -4.38 -11.12 -10.13
C SER A 19 -3.72 -10.26 -9.06
N ALA A 20 -3.94 -8.94 -9.10
CA ALA A 20 -3.61 -8.09 -7.97
C ALA A 20 -4.37 -8.60 -6.74
N ALA A 21 -3.73 -8.60 -5.56
CA ALA A 21 -4.40 -8.93 -4.32
C ALA A 21 -5.52 -7.89 -4.08
N PRO A 22 -6.73 -8.32 -3.69
CA PRO A 22 -7.84 -7.40 -3.47
C PRO A 22 -7.48 -6.38 -2.37
N VAL A 23 -7.98 -5.15 -2.50
CA VAL A 23 -7.78 -4.10 -1.50
C VAL A 23 -8.72 -4.37 -0.33
N HIS A 24 -8.20 -4.34 0.89
CA HIS A 24 -8.97 -4.51 2.12
C HIS A 24 -9.47 -3.16 2.66
N ASP A 25 -8.58 -2.18 2.73
CA ASP A 25 -8.88 -0.80 3.14
C ASP A 25 -7.89 0.16 2.45
N HIS A 26 -8.26 1.43 2.36
CA HIS A 26 -7.38 2.49 1.88
C HIS A 26 -7.55 3.80 2.64
N ARG A 27 -6.47 4.60 2.67
CA ARG A 27 -6.42 5.92 3.31
C ARG A 27 -5.85 6.94 2.36
N CYS A 28 -6.48 8.11 2.37
CA CYS A 28 -5.98 9.30 1.71
C CYS A 28 -5.33 10.16 2.77
N LEU A 29 -4.05 10.46 2.57
CA LEU A 29 -3.22 11.10 3.57
C LEU A 29 -2.55 12.33 2.96
N SER A 30 -2.42 13.36 3.76
CA SER A 30 -1.72 14.61 3.40
C SER A 30 -0.65 14.91 4.44
N GLY A 31 0.42 15.58 4.02
CA GLY A 31 1.52 15.91 4.92
C GLY A 31 2.70 16.59 4.24
N GLY A 32 3.82 16.64 4.96
CA GLY A 32 4.98 17.44 4.56
C GLY A 32 4.79 18.92 4.84
N ARG A 33 5.55 19.76 4.12
CA ARG A 33 5.49 21.21 4.32
C ARG A 33 4.23 21.77 3.64
N ASP A 34 3.34 22.32 4.44
CA ASP A 34 2.06 22.91 4.02
C ASP A 34 1.14 21.88 3.32
N ASP A 35 1.17 20.63 3.79
CA ASP A 35 0.35 19.50 3.29
C ASP A 35 0.45 19.20 1.80
N ARG A 36 1.57 19.60 1.18
CA ARG A 36 1.81 19.45 -0.26
C ARG A 36 2.19 18.04 -0.72
N ILE A 37 2.30 17.09 0.20
CA ILE A 37 2.59 15.69 -0.13
C ILE A 37 1.35 14.86 0.17
N HIS A 38 0.78 14.30 -0.89
CA HIS A 38 -0.41 13.48 -0.84
C HIS A 38 -0.05 12.02 -1.09
N LEU A 39 -0.58 11.12 -0.26
CA LEU A 39 -0.26 9.70 -0.25
C LEU A 39 -1.55 8.89 -0.11
N GLU A 40 -1.79 8.00 -1.05
CA GLU A 40 -2.79 6.94 -0.90
C GLU A 40 -2.10 5.70 -0.35
N TRP A 41 -2.52 5.25 0.82
CA TRP A 41 -2.11 3.98 1.39
C TRP A 41 -3.18 2.93 1.17
N ARG A 42 -2.82 1.71 0.76
CA ARG A 42 -3.73 0.56 0.70
C ARG A 42 -3.20 -0.61 1.48
N TRP A 43 -4.05 -1.18 2.32
CA TRP A 43 -3.85 -2.54 2.83
C TRP A 43 -4.47 -3.51 1.84
N LEU A 44 -3.69 -4.52 1.44
CA LEU A 44 -4.12 -5.58 0.54
C LEU A 44 -4.46 -6.83 1.34
N ALA A 45 -5.37 -7.63 0.80
CA ALA A 45 -5.62 -8.98 1.28
C ALA A 45 -4.31 -9.79 1.31
N GLY A 46 -4.16 -10.60 2.36
CA GLY A 46 -2.91 -11.32 2.64
C GLY A 46 -1.87 -10.53 3.42
N GLY A 47 -2.24 -9.35 3.96
CA GLY A 47 -1.42 -8.61 4.93
C GLY A 47 -0.30 -7.75 4.32
N GLY A 48 -0.29 -7.56 3.00
CA GLY A 48 0.64 -6.63 2.36
C GLY A 48 0.07 -5.21 2.28
N ALA A 49 0.91 -4.23 1.97
CA ALA A 49 0.48 -2.86 1.71
C ALA A 49 1.14 -2.31 0.44
N ASP A 50 0.52 -1.32 -0.17
CA ASP A 50 1.14 -0.50 -1.21
C ASP A 50 0.75 0.97 -1.04
N VAL A 51 1.55 1.86 -1.62
CA VAL A 51 1.30 3.29 -1.60
C VAL A 51 1.36 3.90 -2.98
N ARG A 52 0.67 5.02 -3.17
CA ARG A 52 0.75 5.85 -4.36
C ARG A 52 0.81 7.31 -3.95
N TYR A 53 1.82 8.03 -4.40
CA TYR A 53 1.86 9.49 -4.24
C TYR A 53 0.99 10.14 -5.30
N ALA A 54 0.32 11.23 -4.96
CA ALA A 54 -0.48 11.95 -5.96
C ALA A 54 0.40 12.44 -7.13
N GLY A 55 -0.14 12.41 -8.34
CA GLY A 55 0.60 12.66 -9.58
C GLY A 55 1.47 11.50 -10.07
N GLN A 56 1.64 10.42 -9.30
CA GLN A 56 2.32 9.19 -9.75
C GLN A 56 1.31 8.16 -10.25
N ARG A 57 1.65 7.48 -11.35
CA ARG A 57 0.82 6.39 -11.90
C ARG A 57 1.04 5.08 -11.16
N ASP A 58 2.30 4.77 -10.91
CA ASP A 58 2.69 3.48 -10.35
C ASP A 58 2.52 3.45 -8.83
N ARG A 59 2.27 2.24 -8.32
CA ARG A 59 2.15 1.98 -6.89
C ARG A 59 3.41 1.28 -6.39
N LEU A 60 3.88 1.70 -5.23
CA LEU A 60 5.05 1.14 -4.58
C LEU A 60 4.60 0.07 -3.59
N ARG A 61 4.99 -1.18 -3.86
CA ARG A 61 4.74 -2.28 -2.92
C ARG A 61 5.61 -2.10 -1.68
N LEU A 62 4.99 -2.19 -0.50
CA LEU A 62 5.70 -2.07 0.77
C LEU A 62 6.05 -3.44 1.34
N ARG A 63 7.19 -3.50 2.04
CA ARG A 63 7.59 -4.67 2.82
C ARG A 63 7.47 -4.37 4.31
N GLN A 64 6.54 -5.02 5.00
CA GLN A 64 6.51 -4.96 6.46
C GLN A 64 7.78 -5.61 7.02
N VAL A 65 8.52 -4.90 7.86
CA VAL A 65 9.77 -5.38 8.48
C VAL A 65 9.65 -5.57 9.98
N SER A 66 8.69 -4.91 10.62
CA SER A 66 8.30 -5.19 12.00
C SER A 66 6.85 -4.82 12.24
N MET A 67 6.27 -5.45 13.26
CA MET A 67 4.98 -5.12 13.81
C MET A 67 4.99 -5.50 15.29
N GLU A 68 4.67 -4.53 16.14
CA GLU A 68 4.46 -4.70 17.57
C GLU A 68 2.98 -4.51 17.87
N THR A 69 2.47 -5.23 18.86
CA THR A 69 1.07 -5.16 19.27
C THR A 69 1.00 -4.80 20.74
N THR A 70 0.23 -3.75 21.03
CA THR A 70 0.07 -3.23 22.39
C THR A 70 -1.39 -3.32 22.81
N VAL A 71 -1.65 -3.98 23.94
CA VAL A 71 -2.96 -3.99 24.60
C VAL A 71 -3.03 -2.77 25.51
N LEU A 72 -3.76 -1.73 25.10
CA LEU A 72 -3.94 -0.54 25.94
C LEU A 72 -4.99 -0.77 27.04
N ALA A 73 -6.03 -1.57 26.77
CA ALA A 73 -7.04 -2.05 27.71
C ALA A 73 -7.73 -3.30 27.14
N GLU A 74 -8.29 -4.16 27.99
CA GLU A 74 -8.87 -5.45 27.58
C GLU A 74 -10.05 -5.31 26.60
N ASP A 75 -10.89 -4.28 26.76
CA ASP A 75 -12.09 -4.07 25.94
C ASP A 75 -11.87 -3.15 24.72
N ARG A 76 -10.61 -2.81 24.41
CA ARG A 76 -10.24 -1.89 23.32
C ARG A 76 -9.57 -2.66 22.18
N PRO A 77 -9.75 -2.25 20.92
CA PRO A 77 -8.94 -2.77 19.82
C PRO A 77 -7.45 -2.62 20.16
N TYR A 78 -6.65 -3.62 19.79
CA TYR A 78 -5.21 -3.54 19.96
C TYR A 78 -4.64 -2.38 19.13
N GLN A 79 -3.58 -1.78 19.66
CA GLN A 79 -2.73 -0.90 18.88
C GLN A 79 -1.69 -1.74 18.15
N PHE A 80 -1.47 -1.45 16.88
CA PHE A 80 -0.41 -2.03 16.08
C PHE A 80 0.55 -0.95 15.64
N ASP A 81 1.81 -1.09 16.04
CA ASP A 81 2.91 -0.22 15.65
C ASP A 81 3.78 -0.99 14.66
N SER A 82 3.80 -0.55 13.41
CA SER A 82 4.42 -1.29 12.30
C SER A 82 5.42 -0.44 11.52
N VAL A 83 6.45 -1.10 11.00
CA VAL A 83 7.45 -0.48 10.14
C VAL A 83 7.38 -1.13 8.76
N TRP A 84 7.26 -0.29 7.74
CA TRP A 84 7.17 -0.71 6.35
C TRP A 84 8.28 -0.08 5.52
N GLU A 85 9.02 -0.88 4.76
CA GLU A 85 10.04 -0.40 3.85
C GLU A 85 9.45 -0.08 2.47
N GLU A 86 9.74 1.14 2.01
CA GLU A 86 9.59 1.53 0.62
C GLU A 86 10.91 1.26 -0.11
N ARG A 87 10.86 0.50 -1.21
CA ARG A 87 12.04 0.18 -2.01
C ARG A 87 11.83 0.57 -3.47
N ILE A 88 12.83 1.21 -4.05
CA ILE A 88 12.88 1.59 -5.46
C ILE A 88 14.03 0.83 -6.10
N ASP A 89 13.77 0.09 -7.18
CA ASP A 89 14.75 -0.78 -7.85
C ASP A 89 15.47 -1.73 -6.87
N GLY A 90 14.72 -2.25 -5.90
CA GLY A 90 15.24 -3.14 -4.87
C GLY A 90 16.12 -2.46 -3.82
N ARG A 91 16.35 -1.15 -3.88
CA ARG A 91 17.10 -0.38 -2.87
C ARG A 91 16.14 0.30 -1.88
N LEU A 92 16.52 0.35 -0.61
CA LEU A 92 15.73 1.04 0.41
C LEU A 92 15.67 2.54 0.10
N ASN A 93 14.47 3.08 -0.09
CA ASN A 93 14.25 4.52 -0.25
C ASN A 93 13.92 5.18 1.10
N GLY A 94 13.14 4.49 1.92
CA GLY A 94 12.78 4.93 3.27
C GLY A 94 11.85 3.96 3.97
N ARG A 95 11.37 4.38 5.14
CA ARG A 95 10.51 3.58 6.01
C ARG A 95 9.29 4.38 6.44
N TYR A 96 8.14 3.73 6.42
CA TYR A 96 6.97 4.22 7.10
C TYR A 96 6.93 3.66 8.53
N LEU A 97 6.68 4.54 9.49
CA LEU A 97 6.33 4.19 10.86
C LEU A 97 4.84 4.48 11.00
N LEU A 98 4.06 3.43 11.25
CA LEU A 98 2.61 3.45 11.19
C LEU A 98 2.04 2.86 12.47
N SER A 99 1.29 3.68 13.21
CA SER A 99 0.50 3.27 14.36
C SER A 99 -0.99 3.24 14.00
N THR A 100 -1.65 2.13 14.29
CA THR A 100 -3.09 1.95 14.03
C THR A 100 -3.81 1.37 15.24
N GLN A 101 -5.08 1.70 15.42
CA GLN A 101 -5.94 1.07 16.42
C GLN A 101 -7.37 0.96 15.88
N GLY A 102 -7.86 -0.27 15.71
CA GLY A 102 -9.14 -0.51 15.05
C GLY A 102 -9.13 0.06 13.62
N ALA A 103 -10.08 0.94 13.32
CA ALA A 103 -10.19 1.63 12.03
C ALA A 103 -9.45 2.99 11.98
N LEU A 104 -8.60 3.29 12.96
CA LEU A 104 -7.89 4.58 13.05
C LEU A 104 -6.43 4.43 12.67
N VAL A 105 -5.91 5.40 11.90
CA VAL A 105 -4.48 5.68 11.78
C VAL A 105 -4.15 6.73 12.84
N LEU A 106 -3.38 6.34 13.86
CA LEU A 106 -3.02 7.23 14.97
C LEU A 106 -1.80 8.09 14.63
N GLU A 107 -0.81 7.48 13.99
CA GLU A 107 0.38 8.15 13.50
C GLU A 107 0.83 7.49 12.20
N LEU A 108 1.17 8.31 11.21
CA LEU A 108 1.93 7.85 10.05
C LEU A 108 3.05 8.85 9.76
N SER A 109 4.26 8.33 9.62
CA SER A 109 5.39 9.13 9.17
C SER A 109 6.32 8.34 8.27
N TYR A 110 6.94 9.04 7.31
CA TYR A 110 7.97 8.51 6.43
C TYR A 110 9.34 9.05 6.85
N GLU A 111 10.28 8.14 7.10
CA GLU A 111 11.70 8.44 7.32
C GLU A 111 12.50 8.10 6.05
N ARG A 112 13.14 9.11 5.47
CA ARG A 112 13.95 8.94 4.27
C ARG A 112 15.27 8.25 4.60
N ALA A 113 15.61 7.17 3.91
CA ALA A 113 16.82 6.39 4.21
C ALA A 113 18.12 7.16 3.96
N ARG A 114 18.13 8.11 3.03
CA ARG A 114 19.37 8.82 2.64
C ARG A 114 19.87 9.82 3.68
N ASP A 115 18.98 10.44 4.44
CA ASP A 115 19.28 11.58 5.32
C ASP A 115 18.49 11.57 6.64
N GLY A 116 17.65 10.56 6.89
CA GLY A 116 16.84 10.44 8.10
C GLY A 116 15.72 11.47 8.22
N ARG A 117 15.49 12.32 7.20
CA ARG A 117 14.45 13.34 7.30
C ARG A 117 13.07 12.70 7.39
N ARG A 118 12.30 13.12 8.40
CA ARG A 118 10.96 12.64 8.66
C ARG A 118 9.90 13.53 8.03
N THR A 119 8.84 12.92 7.54
CA THR A 119 7.63 13.57 7.01
C THR A 119 6.44 12.91 7.66
N SER A 120 5.71 13.65 8.48
CA SER A 120 4.47 13.16 9.08
C SER A 120 3.31 13.35 8.11
N PHE A 121 2.33 12.46 8.22
CA PHE A 121 1.09 12.48 7.46
C PHE A 121 -0.10 12.39 8.42
N HIS A 122 -1.24 12.91 7.98
CA HIS A 122 -2.53 12.76 8.65
C HIS A 122 -3.59 12.35 7.63
N ASP A 123 -4.69 11.76 8.12
CA ASP A 123 -5.84 11.44 7.27
C ASP A 123 -6.39 12.74 6.62
N ASP A 124 -6.67 12.65 5.33
CA ASP A 124 -7.32 13.67 4.51
C ASP A 124 -8.66 13.09 4.04
N VAL A 125 -9.67 13.24 4.91
CA VAL A 125 -11.00 12.63 4.72
C VAL A 125 -11.74 13.22 3.54
N GLU A 126 -11.42 14.44 3.12
CA GLU A 126 -12.06 15.11 1.98
C GLU A 126 -11.57 14.53 0.65
N ALA A 127 -10.36 13.97 0.62
CA ALA A 127 -9.81 13.31 -0.55
C ALA A 127 -10.30 11.87 -0.75
N TRP A 128 -10.95 11.25 0.24
CA TRP A 128 -11.36 9.85 0.18
C TRP A 128 -12.58 9.64 -0.72
N GLN A 129 -12.49 8.66 -1.63
CA GLN A 129 -13.59 8.19 -2.47
C GLN A 129 -13.54 6.66 -2.55
N GLU A 130 -14.66 6.02 -2.91
CA GLU A 130 -14.73 4.55 -3.01
C GLU A 130 -13.72 3.98 -4.01
N ASP A 131 -13.41 4.71 -5.08
CA ASP A 131 -12.47 4.33 -6.14
C ASP A 131 -11.03 4.78 -5.89
N GLY A 132 -10.75 5.48 -4.79
CA GLY A 132 -9.42 5.90 -4.38
C GLY A 132 -9.36 7.33 -3.84
N CYS A 133 -8.20 7.97 -3.95
CA CYS A 133 -7.96 9.30 -3.40
C CYS A 133 -7.96 10.40 -4.46
N HIS A 134 -8.80 11.41 -4.30
CA HIS A 134 -8.93 12.58 -5.16
C HIS A 134 -8.68 13.87 -4.36
N TRP A 135 -7.44 14.36 -4.38
CA TRP A 135 -7.09 15.62 -3.70
C TRP A 135 -7.45 16.84 -4.57
N PRO A 136 -8.08 17.87 -4.00
CA PRO A 136 -8.38 19.10 -4.72
C PRO A 136 -7.11 19.82 -5.17
N GLY A 137 -7.07 20.26 -6.44
CA GLY A 137 -5.94 21.02 -6.98
C GLY A 137 -4.72 20.18 -7.40
N THR A 138 -4.81 18.85 -7.36
CA THR A 138 -3.83 17.98 -8.04
C THR A 138 -4.36 17.65 -9.44
N PRO A 139 -3.58 17.85 -10.53
CA PRO A 139 -4.02 17.56 -11.89
C PRO A 139 -4.22 16.06 -12.17
#